data_AF-A0A3N9U9H9-F1
#
_entry.id   AF-A0A3N9U9H9-F1
#
_cell.length_a   1.000
_cell.length_b   1.000
_cell.length_c   1.000
_cell.angle_alpha   90.00
_cell.angle_beta   90.00
_cell.angle_gamma   90.00
#
_symmetry.space_group_name_H-M   'P 1'
#
loop_
_entity.id
_entity.type
_entity.pdbx_description
1 polymer ?
#
loop_
_entity_poly.entity_id
_entity_poly.type
_entity_poly.pdbx_seq_one_letter_code
_entity_poly.pdbx_strand_id
1 'polypeptide(L)'
;MNIRIEKNLVRSMHKVSEFFYKNHLSKLLLDIQDESPEAYQKIIQDVNFSLEDKFESEVARRMNNGNYGGLIPANTLMPAMMSRFGVSKSDFSTGDSPEFETLEEICNNCSVVGTCWKSMRAGASAPEARTFCPSAEAFQIKGKTSL
;
A
#
# COMPACT_ATOMS: atom_id res chain seq x y z
N MET A 1 22.90 -11.46 -42.26
CA MET A 1 21.94 -12.46 -41.73
C MET A 1 21.88 -12.52 -40.19
N ASN A 2 22.39 -11.52 -39.44
CA ASN A 2 22.48 -11.57 -37.96
C ASN A 2 21.32 -10.89 -37.22
N ILE A 3 20.78 -9.79 -37.77
CA ILE A 3 19.76 -8.96 -37.11
C ILE A 3 18.46 -9.73 -36.79
N ARG A 4 18.11 -10.75 -37.59
CA ARG A 4 16.89 -11.55 -37.40
C ARG A 4 17.03 -12.55 -36.25
N ILE A 5 18.23 -13.09 -36.02
CA ILE A 5 18.52 -14.02 -34.93
C ILE A 5 18.56 -13.26 -33.60
N GLU A 6 19.20 -12.10 -33.57
CA GLU A 6 19.23 -11.21 -32.39
C GLU A 6 17.82 -10.76 -31.98
N LYS A 7 16.98 -10.33 -32.92
CA LYS A 7 15.58 -9.96 -32.63
C LYS A 7 14.75 -11.12 -32.08
N ASN A 8 14.96 -12.32 -32.61
CA ASN A 8 14.26 -13.52 -32.12
C ASN A 8 14.73 -13.94 -30.73
N LEU A 9 16.03 -13.80 -30.44
CA LEU A 9 16.61 -14.07 -29.13
C LEU A 9 16.09 -13.08 -28.08
N VAL A 10 16.13 -11.77 -28.36
CA VAL A 10 15.59 -10.73 -27.46
C VAL A 10 14.11 -10.95 -27.17
N ARG A 11 13.31 -11.25 -28.21
CA ARG A 11 11.89 -11.56 -28.04
C ARG A 11 11.66 -12.80 -27.18
N SER A 12 12.51 -13.82 -27.32
CA SER A 12 12.40 -15.06 -26.54
C SER A 12 12.79 -14.83 -25.08
N MET A 13 13.85 -14.04 -24.83
CA MET A 13 14.24 -13.62 -23.50
C MET A 13 13.15 -12.79 -22.80
N HIS A 14 12.48 -11.88 -23.53
CA HIS A 14 11.32 -11.16 -23.00
C HIS A 14 10.19 -12.10 -22.57
N LYS A 15 9.86 -13.11 -23.39
CA LYS A 15 8.83 -14.11 -23.03
C LYS A 15 9.21 -14.92 -21.80
N VAL A 16 10.48 -15.32 -21.70
CA VAL A 16 11.00 -16.05 -20.52
C VAL A 16 10.92 -15.15 -19.29
N SER A 17 11.39 -13.90 -19.38
CA SER A 17 11.30 -12.91 -18.30
C SER A 17 9.85 -12.68 -17.86
N GLU A 18 8.91 -12.48 -18.80
CA GLU A 18 7.49 -12.36 -18.48
C GLU A 18 6.93 -13.62 -17.82
N PHE A 19 7.34 -14.81 -18.27
CA PHE A 19 6.90 -16.07 -17.68
C PHE A 19 7.38 -16.19 -16.23
N PHE A 20 8.66 -15.93 -15.97
CA PHE A 20 9.22 -15.95 -14.62
C PHE A 20 8.55 -14.90 -13.73
N TYR A 21 8.37 -13.68 -14.24
CA TYR A 21 7.66 -12.63 -13.53
C TYR A 21 6.24 -13.07 -13.14
N LYS A 22 5.45 -13.62 -14.07
CA LYS A 22 4.07 -14.04 -13.81
C LYS A 22 3.96 -15.21 -12.83
N ASN A 23 4.90 -16.16 -12.84
CA ASN A 23 4.82 -17.38 -12.03
C ASN A 23 5.61 -17.31 -10.71
N HIS A 24 6.57 -16.39 -10.59
CA HIS A 24 7.46 -16.29 -9.45
C HIS A 24 7.48 -14.89 -8.82
N LEU A 25 6.44 -14.07 -9.05
CA LEU A 25 6.33 -12.71 -8.51
C LEU A 25 6.50 -12.66 -6.99
N SER A 26 5.89 -13.61 -6.26
CA SER A 26 6.02 -13.68 -4.80
C SER A 26 7.47 -13.89 -4.36
N LYS A 27 8.25 -14.69 -5.10
CA LYS A 27 9.67 -14.92 -4.83
C LYS A 27 10.48 -13.69 -5.18
N LEU A 28 10.25 -13.09 -6.35
CA LEU A 28 10.90 -11.85 -6.76
C LEU A 28 10.71 -10.73 -5.73
N LEU A 29 9.53 -10.61 -5.14
CA LEU A 29 9.28 -9.63 -4.07
C LEU A 29 10.05 -9.93 -2.78
N LEU A 30 10.28 -11.20 -2.45
CA LEU A 30 11.14 -11.58 -1.32
C LEU A 30 12.60 -11.25 -1.65
N ASP A 31 13.06 -11.62 -2.84
CA ASP A 31 14.43 -11.34 -3.29
C ASP A 31 14.70 -9.82 -3.26
N ILE A 32 13.77 -8.98 -3.75
CA ILE A 32 13.88 -7.51 -3.67
C ILE A 32 13.91 -7.01 -2.22
N GLN A 33 13.07 -7.57 -1.35
CA GLN A 33 12.99 -7.18 0.05
C GLN A 33 14.28 -7.53 0.81
N ASP A 34 14.90 -8.67 0.48
CA ASP A 34 16.12 -9.15 1.11
C ASP A 34 17.37 -8.44 0.56
N GLU A 35 17.44 -8.24 -0.76
CA GLU A 35 18.59 -7.62 -1.42
C GLU A 35 18.58 -6.08 -1.31
N SER A 36 17.41 -5.46 -1.15
CA SER A 36 17.27 -4.00 -1.16
C SER A 36 16.08 -3.51 -0.30
N PRO A 37 16.11 -3.76 1.02
CA PRO A 37 15.01 -3.44 1.92
C PRO A 37 14.62 -1.96 1.93
N GLU A 38 15.59 -1.05 1.85
CA GLU A 38 15.33 0.40 1.86
C GLU A 38 14.65 0.87 0.57
N ALA A 39 15.03 0.32 -0.57
CA ALA A 39 14.41 0.62 -1.86
C ALA A 39 12.97 0.10 -1.88
N TYR A 40 12.76 -1.13 -1.39
CA TYR A 40 11.43 -1.71 -1.25
C TYR A 40 10.53 -0.87 -0.33
N GLN A 41 11.04 -0.44 0.83
CA GLN A 41 10.31 0.43 1.75
C GLN A 41 9.90 1.75 1.10
N LYS A 42 10.80 2.42 0.39
CA LYS A 42 10.49 3.66 -0.33
C LYS A 42 9.36 3.47 -1.34
N ILE A 43 9.38 2.36 -2.09
CA ILE A 43 8.36 2.04 -3.08
C ILE A 43 6.99 1.85 -2.41
N ILE A 44 6.92 1.09 -1.32
CA ILE A 44 5.64 0.79 -0.66
C ILE A 44 5.12 1.96 0.20
N GLN A 45 6.00 2.86 0.66
CA GLN A 45 5.62 4.04 1.44
C GLN A 45 5.14 5.20 0.55
N ASP A 46 5.63 5.31 -0.68
CA ASP A 46 5.16 6.32 -1.62
C ASP A 46 3.83 5.90 -2.25
N VAL A 47 2.73 6.47 -1.76
CA VAL A 47 1.39 6.21 -2.30
C VAL A 47 1.17 6.76 -3.72
N ASN A 48 2.06 7.62 -4.23
CA ASN A 48 1.94 8.22 -5.57
C ASN A 48 2.82 7.52 -6.61
N PHE A 49 3.79 6.71 -6.18
CA PHE A 49 4.68 5.99 -7.09
C PHE A 49 3.89 4.98 -7.93
N SER A 50 3.93 5.03 -9.26
CA SER A 50 3.17 4.08 -10.10
C SER A 50 3.81 2.69 -10.11
N LEU A 51 3.00 1.65 -9.87
CA LEU A 51 3.43 0.24 -9.94
C LEU A 51 2.64 -0.51 -11.02
N GLU A 52 3.19 -1.63 -11.47
CA GLU A 52 2.45 -2.57 -12.33
C GLU A 52 1.40 -3.32 -11.50
N ASP A 53 0.21 -3.52 -12.06
CA ASP A 53 -0.98 -4.00 -11.35
C ASP A 53 -0.78 -5.32 -10.59
N LYS A 54 -0.02 -6.26 -11.15
CA LYS A 54 0.23 -7.57 -10.52
C LYS A 54 1.22 -7.42 -9.39
N PHE A 55 2.27 -6.62 -9.58
CA PHE A 55 3.19 -6.27 -8.49
C PHE A 55 2.42 -5.65 -7.33
N GLU A 56 1.60 -4.65 -7.61
CA GLU A 56 0.78 -3.97 -6.60
C GLU A 56 -0.17 -4.95 -5.90
N SER A 57 -0.85 -5.81 -6.66
CA SER A 57 -1.78 -6.79 -6.09
C SER A 57 -1.08 -7.83 -5.21
N GLU A 58 0.14 -8.24 -5.56
CA GLU A 58 0.90 -9.20 -4.77
C GLU A 58 1.46 -8.57 -3.47
N VAL A 59 1.91 -7.31 -3.53
CA VAL A 59 2.28 -6.54 -2.32
C VAL A 59 1.08 -6.42 -1.37
N ALA A 60 -0.08 -6.01 -1.90
CA ALA A 60 -1.31 -5.90 -1.12
C ALA A 60 -1.71 -7.26 -0.50
N ARG A 61 -1.61 -8.36 -1.26
CA ARG A 61 -1.89 -9.71 -0.76
C ARG A 61 -0.98 -10.08 0.41
N ARG A 62 0.31 -9.78 0.34
CA ARG A 62 1.28 -10.05 1.42
C ARG A 62 1.00 -9.20 2.66
N MET A 63 0.63 -7.94 2.48
CA MET A 63 0.21 -7.05 3.57
C MET A 63 -1.02 -7.60 4.31
N ASN A 64 -2.06 -8.06 3.59
CA ASN A 64 -3.24 -8.66 4.20
C ASN A 64 -2.92 -9.95 5.01
N ASN A 65 -1.80 -10.62 4.70
CA ASN A 65 -1.32 -11.79 5.45
C ASN A 65 -0.39 -11.41 6.62
N GLY A 66 -0.33 -10.13 7.00
CA GLY A 66 0.48 -9.63 8.11
C GLY A 66 1.94 -9.35 7.78
N ASN A 67 2.36 -9.46 6.52
CA ASN A 67 3.72 -9.09 6.10
C ASN A 67 3.71 -7.70 5.47
N TYR A 68 4.04 -6.69 6.28
CA TYR A 68 4.07 -5.29 5.85
C TYR A 68 5.38 -4.86 5.19
N GLY A 69 6.40 -5.73 5.17
CA GLY A 69 7.68 -5.44 4.52
C GLY A 69 8.36 -4.16 5.01
N GLY A 70 8.19 -3.82 6.29
CA GLY A 70 8.71 -2.60 6.90
C GLY A 70 7.81 -1.37 6.81
N LEU A 71 6.63 -1.47 6.18
CA LEU A 71 5.61 -0.43 6.25
C LEU A 71 4.97 -0.44 7.65
N ILE A 72 4.88 0.74 8.26
CA ILE A 72 4.08 0.97 9.48
C ILE A 72 2.77 1.64 9.02
N PRO A 73 1.63 0.92 9.04
CA PRO A 73 0.36 1.43 8.52
C PRO A 73 -0.07 2.75 9.17
N ALA A 74 0.08 2.88 10.49
CA ALA A 74 -0.25 4.10 11.22
C ALA A 74 0.58 5.31 10.76
N ASN A 75 1.84 5.12 10.37
CA ASN A 75 2.70 6.23 9.94
C ASN A 75 2.51 6.59 8.47
N THR A 76 2.03 5.65 7.66
CA THR A 76 2.03 5.78 6.18
C THR A 76 0.61 5.91 5.63
N LEU A 77 -0.26 4.96 5.97
CA LEU A 77 -1.60 4.84 5.40
C LEU A 77 -2.63 5.63 6.17
N MET A 78 -2.52 5.69 7.51
CA MET A 78 -3.48 6.44 8.32
C MET A 78 -3.50 7.94 7.96
N PRO A 79 -2.37 8.65 7.74
CA PRO A 79 -2.40 10.05 7.33
C PRO A 79 -3.05 10.24 5.94
N ALA A 80 -2.75 9.35 4.98
CA ALA A 80 -3.36 9.38 3.65
C ALA A 80 -4.89 9.15 3.75
N MET A 81 -5.31 8.21 4.60
CA MET A 81 -6.71 7.92 4.88
C MET A 81 -7.41 9.12 5.52
N MET A 82 -6.84 9.68 6.58
CA MET A 82 -7.35 10.86 7.30
C MET A 82 -7.55 12.06 6.37
N SER A 83 -6.61 12.29 5.45
CA SER A 83 -6.71 13.35 4.44
C SER A 83 -7.95 13.18 3.54
N ARG A 84 -8.41 11.96 3.26
CA ARG A 84 -9.67 11.72 2.51
C ARG A 84 -10.90 12.23 3.25
N PHE A 85 -10.86 12.22 4.58
CA PHE A 85 -11.93 12.71 5.45
C PHE A 85 -11.73 14.18 5.86
N GLY A 86 -10.67 14.85 5.37
CA GLY A 86 -10.36 16.23 5.72
C GLY A 86 -9.87 16.41 7.15
N VAL A 87 -9.38 15.35 7.80
CA VAL A 87 -8.86 15.40 9.17
C VAL A 87 -7.34 15.20 9.20
N SER A 88 -6.75 15.63 10.30
CA SER A 88 -5.32 15.62 10.61
C SER A 88 -5.11 15.14 12.04
N LYS A 89 -3.85 14.82 12.41
CA LYS A 89 -3.53 14.36 13.78
C LYS A 89 -3.91 15.41 14.84
N SER A 90 -3.83 16.70 14.52
CA SER A 90 -4.22 17.79 15.42
C SER A 90 -5.70 17.78 15.80
N ASP A 91 -6.59 17.29 14.92
CA ASP A 91 -8.03 17.20 15.22
C ASP A 91 -8.37 16.19 16.32
N PHE A 92 -7.41 15.32 16.66
CA PHE A 92 -7.53 14.34 17.74
C PHE A 92 -6.80 14.77 19.02
N SER A 93 -6.06 15.89 18.98
CA SER A 93 -5.20 16.34 20.07
C SER A 93 -5.92 17.22 21.11
N THR A 94 -7.20 17.52 20.95
CA THR A 94 -7.95 18.48 21.78
C THR A 94 -8.52 17.90 23.08
N GLY A 95 -7.90 16.86 23.64
CA GLY A 95 -8.24 16.31 24.95
C GLY A 95 -7.35 15.12 25.29
N ASP A 96 -7.24 14.76 26.57
CA ASP A 96 -6.43 13.64 27.10
C ASP A 96 -6.95 12.24 26.69
N SER A 97 -7.58 12.12 25.53
CA SER A 97 -8.19 10.88 25.06
C SER A 97 -7.17 10.02 24.32
N PRO A 98 -6.98 8.74 24.70
CA PRO A 98 -6.14 7.78 23.98
C PRO A 98 -6.78 7.33 22.63
N GLU A 99 -7.77 8.08 22.13
CA GLU A 99 -8.48 7.80 20.89
C GLU A 99 -7.53 7.70 19.70
N PHE A 100 -6.54 8.59 19.59
CA PHE A 100 -5.60 8.55 18.48
C PHE A 100 -4.67 7.34 18.53
N GLU A 101 -4.12 7.02 19.71
CA GLU A 101 -3.26 5.84 19.92
C GLU A 101 -4.02 4.55 19.61
N THR A 102 -5.29 4.46 20.03
CA THR A 102 -6.16 3.33 19.71
C THR A 102 -6.36 3.18 18.20
N LEU A 103 -6.50 4.28 17.46
CA LEU A 103 -6.63 4.24 16.00
C LEU A 103 -5.32 3.82 15.32
N GLU A 104 -4.16 4.23 15.84
CA GLU A 104 -2.85 3.78 15.36
C GLU A 104 -2.69 2.26 15.57
N GLU A 105 -3.09 1.74 16.73
CA GLU A 105 -3.07 0.29 17.01
C GLU A 105 -4.00 -0.50 16.09
N ILE A 106 -5.23 -0.03 15.88
CA ILE A 106 -6.17 -0.63 14.93
C ILE A 106 -5.57 -0.66 13.52
N CYS A 107 -4.93 0.44 13.09
CA CYS A 107 -4.34 0.55 11.77
C CYS A 107 -3.17 -0.45 11.59
N ASN A 108 -2.28 -0.54 12.58
CA ASN A 108 -1.11 -1.42 12.54
C ASN A 108 -1.49 -2.91 12.55
N ASN A 109 -2.65 -3.26 13.10
CA ASN A 109 -3.14 -4.65 13.17
C ASN A 109 -4.27 -4.96 12.16
N CYS A 110 -4.51 -4.06 11.20
CA CYS A 110 -5.64 -4.17 10.28
C CYS A 110 -5.47 -5.31 9.26
N SER A 111 -6.37 -6.28 9.27
CA SER A 111 -6.34 -7.45 8.35
C SER A 111 -6.61 -7.10 6.88
N VAL A 112 -7.13 -5.91 6.59
CA VAL A 112 -7.43 -5.42 5.23
C VAL A 112 -6.49 -4.29 4.80
N VAL A 113 -5.34 -4.15 5.45
CA VAL A 113 -4.40 -3.05 5.19
C VAL A 113 -3.82 -3.04 3.79
N GLY A 114 -3.64 -4.21 3.15
CA GLY A 114 -3.24 -4.29 1.75
C GLY A 114 -4.32 -3.76 0.80
N THR A 115 -5.59 -4.00 1.11
CA THR A 115 -6.72 -3.38 0.38
C THR A 115 -6.70 -1.87 0.57
N CYS A 116 -6.52 -1.40 1.80
CA CYS A 116 -6.38 0.02 2.11
C CYS A 116 -5.23 0.66 1.31
N TRP A 117 -4.05 0.04 1.32
CA TRP A 117 -2.86 0.50 0.62
C TRP A 117 -3.12 0.66 -0.88
N LYS A 118 -3.68 -0.36 -1.54
CA LYS A 118 -4.03 -0.31 -2.97
C LYS A 118 -5.08 0.78 -3.27
N SER A 119 -6.13 0.86 -2.45
CA SER A 119 -7.18 1.87 -2.63
C SER A 119 -6.66 3.30 -2.45
N MET A 120 -5.77 3.54 -1.49
CA MET A 120 -5.17 4.87 -1.28
C MET A 120 -4.34 5.32 -2.47
N ARG A 121 -3.56 4.40 -3.05
CA ARG A 121 -2.76 4.61 -4.26
C ARG A 121 -3.61 4.87 -5.50
N ALA A 122 -4.75 4.17 -5.61
CA ALA A 122 -5.75 4.43 -6.64
C ALA A 122 -6.53 5.74 -6.45
N GLY A 123 -6.28 6.48 -5.36
CA GLY A 123 -6.94 7.76 -5.10
C GLY A 123 -8.36 7.64 -4.53
N ALA A 124 -8.67 6.54 -3.84
CA ALA A 124 -10.01 6.32 -3.28
C ALA A 124 -10.50 7.48 -2.42
N SER A 125 -11.76 7.83 -2.63
CA SER A 125 -12.50 8.87 -1.92
C SER A 125 -12.94 8.42 -0.52
N ALA A 126 -13.40 9.34 0.33
CA ALA A 126 -13.94 9.00 1.64
C ALA A 126 -15.11 8.00 1.61
N PRO A 127 -16.11 8.12 0.69
CA PRO A 127 -17.16 7.12 0.56
C PRO A 127 -16.64 5.71 0.26
N GLU A 128 -15.65 5.58 -0.62
CA GLU A 128 -15.03 4.28 -0.94
C GLU A 128 -14.21 3.75 0.25
N ALA A 129 -13.46 4.62 0.92
CA ALA A 129 -12.71 4.26 2.11
C ALA A 129 -13.57 3.65 3.23
N ARG A 130 -14.83 4.11 3.38
CA ARG A 130 -15.77 3.58 4.38
C ARG A 130 -16.14 2.13 4.17
N THR A 131 -16.04 1.61 2.93
CA THR A 131 -16.46 0.22 2.67
C THR A 131 -15.46 -0.80 3.20
N PHE A 132 -14.24 -0.38 3.58
CA PHE A 132 -13.19 -1.28 4.03
C PHE A 132 -12.45 -0.82 5.28
N CYS A 133 -12.34 0.47 5.59
CA CYS A 133 -11.56 0.95 6.73
C CYS A 133 -12.37 0.88 8.04
N PRO A 134 -11.91 0.12 9.06
CA PRO A 134 -12.61 0.02 10.35
C PRO A 134 -12.69 1.36 11.10
N SER A 135 -11.71 2.23 10.89
CA SER A 135 -11.59 3.54 11.54
C SER A 135 -12.30 4.67 10.80
N ALA A 136 -12.95 4.40 9.66
CA ALA A 136 -13.54 5.42 8.80
C ALA A 136 -14.59 6.28 9.52
N GLU A 137 -15.39 5.66 10.40
CA GLU A 137 -16.42 6.36 11.17
C GLU A 137 -15.81 7.39 12.13
N ALA A 138 -14.73 7.02 12.83
CA ALA A 138 -14.01 7.92 13.73
C ALA A 138 -13.47 9.16 12.97
N PHE A 139 -12.88 8.96 11.80
CA PHE A 139 -12.41 10.06 10.95
C PHE A 139 -13.56 10.95 10.48
N GLN A 140 -14.70 10.36 10.11
CA GLN A 140 -15.87 11.10 9.66
C GLN A 140 -16.49 11.96 10.78
N ILE A 141 -16.56 11.44 12.01
CA ILE A 141 -17.09 12.19 13.16
C ILE A 141 -16.22 13.42 13.46
N LYS A 142 -14.89 13.24 13.46
CA LYS A 142 -13.97 14.36 13.68
C LYS A 142 -14.02 15.38 12.56
N GLY A 143 -14.05 14.95 11.30
CA GLY A 143 -14.10 15.85 10.14
C GLY A 143 -15.35 16.73 10.08
N LYS A 144 -16.47 16.29 10.68
CA LYS A 144 -17.67 17.12 10.84
C LYS A 144 -17.56 18.15 11.97
N THR A 145 -16.70 17.88 12.96
CA THR A 145 -16.51 18.73 14.14
C THR A 145 -15.46 19.83 13.88
N SER A 146 -14.58 19.63 12.90
CA SER A 146 -13.54 20.60 12.50
C SER A 146 -13.99 21.65 11.46
N LEU A 147 -15.28 21.67 11.09
CA LEU A 147 -15.91 22.66 10.19
C LEU A 147 -16.76 23.65 10.99
#